data_AF-A0A5E3WQK7-F1
#
_entry.id   AF-A0A5E3WQK7-F1
#
_cell.length_a   1.000
_cell.length_b   1.000
_cell.length_c   1.000
_cell.angle_alpha   90.00
_cell.angle_beta   90.00
_cell.angle_gamma   90.00
#
_symmetry.space_group_name_H-M   'P 1'
#
loop_
_entity.id
_entity.type
_entity.pdbx_description
1 polymer ?
#
loop_
_entity_poly.entity_id
_entity_poly.type
_entity_poly.pdbx_seq_one_letter_code
_entity_poly.pdbx_strand_id
1 'polypeptide(L)'
;MAQALGNGCMRMTGFQATQTHQDDAYGELLPRLEVHELRELGTIESGAYVLDVLTTATYRPKTDAILGIKRVTRPIRRAVESLFNPEYHIADFANSTLDTSTLHNNCWPFEAAYGTVGIRLAHPIQLVSMTVRFTQSELLRKRVGVPRKFRIWGLLPAFDRHRLPAQCSRRDVDFASHLVPLLDGIGGETTARYPLLFSEWVADTLFSEYVGETLASSGTTIPSTPCSVPVDTFLLEIWGSGPDAPFTCVNRLHLVGF
;
A
#
# COMPACT_ATOMS: atom_id res chain seq x y z
N MET A 1 -54.56 -39.80 9.37
CA MET A 1 -54.52 -38.39 9.83
C MET A 1 -53.44 -37.71 8.99
N ALA A 2 -53.81 -37.03 7.89
CA ALA A 2 -54.10 -35.57 7.83
C ALA A 2 -52.78 -34.78 7.98
N GLN A 3 -52.30 -33.92 7.07
CA GLN A 3 -52.95 -33.00 6.14
C GLN A 3 -51.99 -32.60 4.99
N ALA A 4 -52.58 -32.27 3.84
CA ALA A 4 -51.99 -31.55 2.72
C ALA A 4 -52.20 -30.02 2.85
N LEU A 5 -51.76 -29.27 1.82
CA LEU A 5 -51.96 -27.83 1.49
C LEU A 5 -50.76 -26.93 1.87
N GLY A 6 -50.25 -26.03 1.04
CA GLY A 6 -50.60 -25.62 -0.32
C GLY A 6 -49.60 -24.57 -0.83
N ASN A 7 -49.24 -24.64 -2.12
CA ASN A 7 -48.40 -23.66 -2.80
C ASN A 7 -49.26 -22.49 -3.30
N GLY A 8 -49.00 -21.28 -2.80
CA GLY A 8 -49.60 -20.04 -3.29
C GLY A 8 -48.71 -19.34 -4.31
N CYS A 9 -49.03 -19.47 -5.60
CA CYS A 9 -48.51 -18.60 -6.67
C CYS A 9 -49.25 -17.26 -6.63
N MET A 10 -48.57 -16.18 -6.26
CA MET A 10 -49.10 -14.82 -6.43
C MET A 10 -48.74 -14.28 -7.81
N ARG A 11 -49.78 -14.11 -8.63
CA ARG A 11 -49.77 -13.47 -9.95
C ARG A 11 -49.81 -11.95 -9.74
N MET A 12 -48.75 -11.23 -10.10
CA MET A 12 -48.82 -9.75 -10.20
C MET A 12 -49.33 -9.38 -11.59
N THR A 13 -50.53 -8.82 -11.62
CA THR A 13 -51.18 -8.22 -12.78
C THR A 13 -50.63 -6.82 -13.04
N GLY A 14 -50.64 -6.45 -14.32
CA GLY A 14 -49.91 -5.33 -14.89
C GLY A 14 -50.26 -3.94 -14.35
N PHE A 15 -49.23 -3.10 -14.33
CA PHE A 15 -49.34 -1.65 -14.23
C PHE A 15 -49.14 -1.09 -15.65
N GLN A 16 -50.19 -0.55 -16.25
CA GLN A 16 -50.07 0.29 -17.44
C GLN A 16 -49.65 1.68 -16.99
N ALA A 17 -48.42 2.08 -17.34
CA ALA A 17 -47.96 3.44 -17.15
C ALA A 17 -48.53 4.32 -18.27
N THR A 18 -49.41 5.25 -17.90
CA THR A 18 -49.88 6.34 -18.74
C THR A 18 -48.72 7.28 -19.04
N GLN A 19 -48.27 7.27 -20.28
CA GLN A 19 -47.21 8.15 -20.77
C GLN A 19 -47.80 9.54 -21.03
N THR A 20 -47.62 10.45 -20.07
CA THR A 20 -47.92 11.87 -20.26
C THR A 20 -46.72 12.53 -20.94
N HIS A 21 -46.95 12.98 -22.17
CA HIS A 21 -46.03 13.83 -22.91
C HIS A 21 -45.96 15.19 -22.19
N GLN A 22 -44.86 15.43 -21.49
CA GLN A 22 -44.59 16.70 -20.85
C GLN A 22 -43.31 17.29 -21.47
N ASP A 23 -43.54 18.29 -22.32
CA ASP A 23 -42.52 19.13 -22.94
C ASP A 23 -41.89 20.03 -21.87
N ASP A 24 -40.85 19.53 -21.18
CA ASP A 24 -40.06 20.36 -20.28
C ASP A 24 -38.73 20.75 -20.92
N ALA A 25 -38.73 21.95 -21.50
CA ALA A 25 -37.57 22.70 -21.97
C ALA A 25 -36.76 23.26 -20.78
N TYR A 26 -36.34 22.39 -19.86
CA TYR A 26 -35.32 22.68 -18.85
C TYR A 26 -34.11 21.80 -19.14
N GLY A 27 -33.34 22.21 -20.17
CA GLY A 27 -31.97 21.73 -20.37
C GLY A 27 -31.07 22.30 -19.29
N GLU A 28 -31.27 21.89 -18.04
CA GLU A 28 -30.31 22.14 -16.97
C GLU A 28 -28.97 21.53 -17.39
N LEU A 29 -27.97 22.40 -17.47
CA LEU A 29 -26.55 22.07 -17.54
C LEU A 29 -26.17 21.34 -16.24
N LEU A 30 -26.61 20.09 -16.09
CA LEU A 30 -26.06 19.21 -15.08
C LEU A 30 -24.57 19.09 -15.40
N PRO A 31 -23.67 19.44 -14.46
CA PRO A 31 -22.25 19.25 -14.67
C PRO A 31 -22.05 17.79 -15.03
N ARG A 32 -21.45 17.55 -16.20
CA ARG A 32 -21.04 16.21 -16.62
C ARG A 32 -20.21 15.64 -15.47
N LEU A 33 -20.76 14.68 -14.75
CA LEU A 33 -20.00 13.86 -13.82
C LEU A 33 -18.93 13.18 -14.66
N GLU A 34 -17.71 13.68 -14.59
CA GLU A 34 -16.56 12.96 -15.13
C GLU A 34 -16.41 11.71 -14.28
N VAL A 35 -16.78 10.57 -14.86
CA VAL A 35 -16.56 9.26 -14.25
C VAL A 35 -15.05 9.03 -14.28
N HIS A 36 -14.39 9.36 -13.18
CA HIS A 36 -12.97 9.06 -13.02
C HIS A 36 -12.81 7.56 -12.83
N GLU A 37 -12.10 6.92 -13.76
CA GLU A 37 -11.81 5.49 -13.71
C GLU A 37 -10.73 5.23 -12.65
N LEU A 38 -11.01 4.34 -11.70
CA LEU A 38 -10.02 3.91 -10.70
C LEU A 38 -8.86 3.19 -11.38
N ARG A 39 -7.62 3.64 -11.13
CA ARG A 39 -6.41 3.08 -11.73
C ARG A 39 -5.35 2.76 -10.70
N GLU A 40 -4.56 1.71 -10.96
CA GLU A 40 -3.34 1.42 -10.20
C GLU A 40 -2.23 2.36 -10.69
N LEU A 41 -1.96 3.42 -9.94
CA LEU A 41 -1.03 4.49 -10.34
C LEU A 41 0.33 4.38 -9.65
N GLY A 42 0.45 3.51 -8.66
CA GLY A 42 1.69 3.24 -7.92
C GLY A 42 2.69 2.32 -8.61
N THR A 43 2.62 2.14 -9.93
CA THR A 43 3.49 1.21 -10.67
C THR A 43 4.55 1.93 -11.50
N ILE A 44 5.65 1.24 -11.79
CA ILE A 44 6.73 1.78 -12.64
C ILE A 44 6.20 2.09 -14.05
N GLU A 45 5.33 1.25 -14.60
CA GLU A 45 4.73 1.46 -15.92
C GLU A 45 3.83 2.70 -15.96
N SER A 46 3.25 3.08 -14.82
CA SER A 46 2.49 4.33 -14.64
C SER A 46 3.38 5.56 -14.40
N GLY A 47 4.70 5.39 -14.38
CA GLY A 47 5.69 6.44 -14.14
C GLY A 47 6.00 6.69 -12.65
N ALA A 48 5.54 5.81 -11.74
CA ALA A 48 5.92 5.89 -10.34
C ALA A 48 7.36 5.41 -10.11
N TYR A 49 8.04 5.97 -9.12
CA TYR A 49 9.38 5.55 -8.70
C TYR A 49 9.60 5.74 -7.20
N VAL A 50 10.60 5.04 -6.68
CA VAL A 50 11.00 5.13 -5.26
C VAL A 50 11.93 6.30 -5.04
N LEU A 51 11.70 7.06 -3.97
CA LEU A 51 12.55 8.14 -3.51
C LEU A 51 13.59 7.59 -2.52
N ASP A 52 14.81 7.38 -2.98
CA ASP A 52 15.89 6.81 -2.16
C ASP A 52 16.13 7.60 -0.86
N VAL A 53 16.02 8.93 -0.90
CA VAL A 53 16.22 9.79 0.28
C VAL A 53 15.19 9.55 1.39
N LEU A 54 14.00 9.07 1.05
CA LEU A 54 12.92 8.77 2.01
C LEU A 54 12.77 7.27 2.27
N THR A 55 13.62 6.45 1.65
CA THR A 55 13.50 5.00 1.67
C THR A 55 14.63 4.40 2.51
N THR A 56 14.26 3.51 3.42
CA THR A 56 15.24 2.80 4.25
C THR A 56 16.20 2.00 3.36
N ALA A 57 17.46 1.90 3.74
CA ALA A 57 18.43 1.14 2.95
C ALA A 57 18.01 -0.33 2.80
N THR A 58 18.16 -0.87 1.59
CA THR A 58 17.94 -2.30 1.35
C THR A 58 18.86 -3.14 2.21
N TYR A 59 18.28 -4.06 2.99
CA TYR A 59 19.07 -5.03 3.74
C TYR A 59 19.80 -5.96 2.79
N ARG A 60 21.12 -6.02 2.93
CA ARG A 60 21.95 -6.98 2.21
C ARG A 60 22.38 -8.03 3.21
N PRO A 61 21.80 -9.25 3.18
CA PRO A 61 22.25 -10.32 4.03
C PRO A 61 23.76 -10.46 3.85
N LYS A 62 24.52 -10.26 4.93
CA LYS A 62 25.94 -10.60 4.92
C LYS A 62 25.99 -12.12 4.76
N THR A 63 26.25 -12.60 3.55
CA THR A 63 26.37 -14.03 3.22
C THR A 63 27.32 -14.75 4.19
N ASP A 64 28.27 -14.02 4.76
CA ASP A 64 29.27 -14.51 5.69
C ASP A 64 28.69 -14.87 7.08
N ALA A 65 27.57 -14.28 7.51
CA ALA A 65 27.01 -14.50 8.85
C ALA A 65 26.08 -15.73 8.92
N ILE A 66 25.35 -16.03 7.84
CA ILE A 66 24.40 -17.15 7.80
C ILE A 66 25.13 -18.50 7.60
N LEU A 67 26.32 -18.49 6.96
CA LEU A 67 27.09 -19.70 6.68
C LEU A 67 28.40 -19.81 7.49
N GLY A 68 28.82 -18.77 8.22
CA GLY A 68 30.12 -18.76 8.90
C GLY A 68 31.33 -18.73 7.94
N ILE A 69 31.12 -18.52 6.65
CA ILE A 69 32.15 -18.54 5.61
C ILE A 69 32.49 -17.10 5.23
N LYS A 70 33.63 -16.60 5.72
CA LYS A 70 34.07 -15.18 5.66
C LYS A 70 34.40 -14.61 4.26
N ARG A 71 33.99 -15.22 3.15
CA ARG A 71 34.22 -14.70 1.78
C ARG A 71 33.53 -15.61 0.76
N VAL A 72 32.22 -15.50 0.66
CA VAL A 72 31.47 -16.19 -0.38
C VAL A 72 31.28 -15.26 -1.57
N THR A 73 31.92 -15.59 -2.71
CA THR A 73 31.80 -14.83 -3.96
C THR A 73 30.35 -14.86 -4.47
N ARG A 74 29.87 -13.76 -5.09
CA ARG A 74 28.52 -13.62 -5.69
C ARG A 74 27.93 -14.88 -6.37
N PRO A 75 28.69 -15.69 -7.16
CA PRO A 75 28.13 -16.91 -7.77
C PRO A 75 27.68 -17.97 -6.76
N ILE A 76 28.33 -18.09 -5.60
CA ILE A 76 27.97 -19.09 -4.59
C ILE A 76 26.73 -18.65 -3.80
N ARG A 77 26.51 -17.34 -3.60
CA ARG A 77 25.24 -16.82 -3.04
C ARG A 77 24.05 -17.31 -3.85
N ARG A 78 24.12 -17.18 -5.19
CA ARG A 78 23.07 -17.67 -6.10
C ARG A 78 22.93 -19.18 -6.06
N ALA A 79 24.03 -19.92 -5.95
CA ALA A 79 23.99 -21.38 -5.85
C ALA A 79 23.32 -21.83 -4.52
N VAL A 80 23.65 -21.17 -3.41
CA VAL A 80 23.03 -21.42 -2.09
C VAL A 80 21.55 -21.00 -2.10
N GLU A 81 21.21 -19.83 -2.63
CA GLU A 81 19.82 -19.39 -2.80
C GLU A 81 19.04 -20.38 -3.70
N SER A 82 19.68 -20.95 -4.73
CA SER A 82 19.06 -22.00 -5.57
C SER A 82 18.90 -23.36 -4.89
N LEU A 83 19.76 -23.69 -3.91
CA LEU A 83 19.70 -24.92 -3.12
C LEU A 83 18.68 -24.83 -1.97
N PHE A 84 18.35 -23.62 -1.51
CA PHE A 84 17.42 -23.36 -0.41
C PHE A 84 16.00 -22.97 -0.85
N ASN A 85 15.54 -23.56 -1.96
CA ASN A 85 14.16 -23.58 -2.47
C ASN A 85 13.83 -22.40 -3.43
N PRO A 86 13.38 -22.65 -4.67
CA PRO A 86 13.02 -21.61 -5.66
C PRO A 86 11.77 -20.80 -5.28
N GLU A 87 11.23 -21.02 -4.09
CA GLU A 87 9.96 -20.47 -3.66
C GLU A 87 10.01 -18.99 -3.34
N TYR A 88 11.17 -18.35 -3.17
CA TYR A 88 11.25 -16.89 -2.98
C TYR A 88 12.54 -16.26 -3.50
N HIS A 89 12.45 -14.96 -3.82
CA HIS A 89 13.55 -14.14 -4.29
C HIS A 89 13.66 -12.89 -3.40
N ILE A 90 14.88 -12.53 -3.00
CA ILE A 90 15.15 -11.32 -2.23
C ILE A 90 15.67 -10.26 -3.20
N ALA A 91 14.92 -9.18 -3.38
CA ALA A 91 15.28 -8.08 -4.26
C ALA A 91 16.45 -7.25 -3.68
N ASP A 92 17.32 -6.76 -4.56
CA ASP A 92 18.47 -5.92 -4.17
C ASP A 92 18.12 -4.41 -4.09
N PHE A 93 16.89 -4.01 -4.41
CA PHE A 93 16.44 -2.62 -4.50
C PHE A 93 14.95 -2.46 -4.18
N ALA A 94 14.56 -1.29 -3.66
CA ALA A 94 13.20 -0.99 -3.24
C ALA A 94 12.20 -0.88 -4.40
N ASN A 95 12.63 -0.47 -5.60
CA ASN A 95 11.73 -0.34 -6.75
C ASN A 95 11.01 -1.64 -7.12
N SER A 96 11.52 -2.80 -6.69
CA SER A 96 10.81 -4.07 -6.92
C SER A 96 9.42 -4.09 -6.28
N THR A 97 9.17 -3.26 -5.24
CA THR A 97 7.84 -3.16 -4.63
C THR A 97 6.81 -2.47 -5.52
N LEU A 98 7.22 -1.77 -6.58
CA LEU A 98 6.34 -1.07 -7.52
C LEU A 98 6.25 -1.80 -8.88
N ASP A 99 6.99 -2.90 -9.05
CA ASP A 99 7.07 -3.65 -10.29
C ASP A 99 5.93 -4.67 -10.38
N THR A 100 5.13 -4.58 -11.46
CA THR A 100 3.96 -5.44 -11.65
C THR A 100 4.31 -6.87 -12.06
N SER A 101 5.51 -7.06 -12.63
CA SER A 101 6.01 -8.35 -13.11
C SER A 101 6.58 -9.23 -12.01
N THR A 102 6.75 -8.67 -10.80
CA THR A 102 7.32 -9.41 -9.69
C THR A 102 6.38 -10.53 -9.23
N LEU A 103 6.91 -11.76 -9.27
CA LEU A 103 6.24 -12.93 -8.70
C LEU A 103 5.89 -12.66 -7.23
N HIS A 104 4.80 -13.27 -6.74
CA HIS A 104 4.34 -13.14 -5.34
C HIS A 104 5.40 -13.44 -4.28
N ASN A 105 6.55 -13.98 -4.69
CA ASN A 105 7.63 -14.35 -3.80
C ASN A 105 8.90 -13.51 -3.98
N ASN A 106 8.87 -12.43 -4.77
CA ASN A 106 9.93 -11.44 -4.75
C ASN A 106 9.68 -10.43 -3.63
N CYS A 107 10.62 -10.25 -2.73
CA CYS A 107 10.47 -9.36 -1.60
C CYS A 107 11.67 -8.44 -1.44
N TRP A 108 11.40 -7.16 -1.23
CA TRP A 108 12.42 -6.16 -0.88
C TRP A 108 12.65 -6.19 0.64
N PRO A 109 13.88 -6.47 1.09
CA PRO A 109 14.21 -6.53 2.51
C PRO A 109 14.74 -5.18 3.02
N PHE A 110 14.42 -4.82 4.27
CA PHE A 110 15.07 -3.72 4.98
C PHE A 110 15.45 -4.12 6.41
N GLU A 111 16.53 -3.52 6.91
CA GLU A 111 17.08 -3.84 8.23
C GLU A 111 16.17 -3.25 9.30
N ALA A 112 16.04 -3.97 10.42
CA ALA A 112 15.23 -3.60 11.58
C ALA A 112 13.71 -3.83 11.48
N ALA A 113 13.08 -3.64 12.65
CA ALA A 113 11.64 -3.67 12.85
C ALA A 113 10.95 -2.38 12.40
N TYR A 114 11.67 -1.43 11.78
CA TYR A 114 11.12 -0.18 11.29
C TYR A 114 11.78 0.19 9.97
N GLY A 115 10.98 0.63 9.00
CA GLY A 115 11.47 1.10 7.72
C GLY A 115 10.46 2.00 7.01
N THR A 116 10.93 2.66 5.97
CA THR A 116 10.17 3.64 5.19
C THR A 116 10.34 3.38 3.70
N VAL A 117 9.30 3.69 2.93
CA VAL A 117 9.32 3.72 1.46
C VAL A 117 8.71 5.02 0.97
N GLY A 118 9.53 5.87 0.35
CA GLY A 118 9.04 7.05 -0.36
C GLY A 118 8.70 6.69 -1.79
N ILE A 119 7.53 7.10 -2.26
CA ILE A 119 7.05 6.85 -3.63
C ILE A 119 6.67 8.20 -4.23
N ARG A 120 7.18 8.48 -5.43
CA ARG A 120 6.71 9.61 -6.24
C ARG A 120 5.98 9.08 -7.47
N LEU A 121 4.80 9.62 -7.71
CA LEU A 121 3.96 9.33 -8.85
C LEU A 121 4.26 10.32 -9.99
N ALA A 122 3.88 9.95 -11.21
CA ALA A 122 4.00 10.83 -12.38
C ALA A 122 3.12 12.09 -12.25
N HIS A 123 1.97 11.97 -11.59
CA HIS A 123 1.00 13.06 -11.40
C HIS A 123 0.39 12.98 -9.99
N PRO A 124 -0.08 14.10 -9.42
CA PRO A 124 -0.85 14.08 -8.18
C PRO A 124 -2.15 13.27 -8.33
N ILE A 125 -2.47 12.43 -7.35
CA ILE A 125 -3.68 11.59 -7.36
C ILE A 125 -4.47 11.73 -6.07
N GLN A 126 -5.78 11.56 -6.14
CA GLN A 126 -6.61 11.34 -4.97
C GLN A 126 -6.54 9.85 -4.59
N LEU A 127 -5.84 9.54 -3.48
CA LEU A 127 -5.69 8.16 -3.02
C LEU A 127 -7.03 7.62 -2.53
N VAL A 128 -7.50 6.53 -3.15
CA VAL A 128 -8.72 5.82 -2.75
C VAL A 128 -8.39 4.65 -1.85
N SER A 129 -7.37 3.88 -2.21
CA SER A 129 -6.90 2.76 -1.39
C SER A 129 -5.43 2.48 -1.64
N MET A 130 -4.81 1.86 -0.63
CA MET A 130 -3.47 1.31 -0.76
C MET A 130 -3.49 -0.12 -0.25
N THR A 131 -2.78 -1.01 -0.95
CA THR A 131 -2.61 -2.39 -0.52
C THR A 131 -1.12 -2.69 -0.38
N VAL A 132 -0.73 -3.19 0.78
CA VAL A 132 0.62 -3.71 1.01
C VAL A 132 0.56 -5.23 0.93
N ARG A 133 1.32 -5.82 0.00
CA ARG A 133 1.46 -7.27 -0.15
C ARG A 133 2.75 -7.75 0.48
N PHE A 134 2.63 -8.86 1.20
CA PHE A 134 3.73 -9.56 1.84
C PHE A 134 3.94 -10.93 1.20
N THR A 135 4.99 -11.62 1.64
CA THR A 135 5.30 -12.95 1.14
C THR A 135 4.24 -13.98 1.53
N GLN A 136 3.76 -14.73 0.54
CA GLN A 136 2.88 -15.87 0.74
C GLN A 136 3.67 -17.14 1.18
N SER A 137 4.99 -17.15 0.98
CA SER A 137 5.85 -18.28 1.36
C SER A 137 5.86 -18.45 2.88
N GLU A 138 5.32 -19.57 3.36
CA GLU A 138 5.40 -19.96 4.78
C GLU A 138 6.85 -20.07 5.28
N LEU A 139 7.74 -20.60 4.43
CA LEU A 139 9.16 -20.71 4.76
C LEU A 139 9.79 -19.34 4.97
N LEU A 140 9.47 -18.36 4.11
CA LEU A 140 10.00 -17.01 4.26
C LEU A 140 9.42 -16.33 5.51
N ARG A 141 8.11 -16.46 5.76
CA ARG A 141 7.45 -15.89 6.96
C ARG A 141 8.07 -16.38 8.28
N LYS A 142 8.58 -17.60 8.33
CA LYS A 142 9.28 -18.14 9.52
C LYS A 142 10.67 -17.52 9.75
N ARG A 143 11.25 -16.87 8.74
CA ARG A 143 12.63 -16.37 8.75
C ARG A 143 12.73 -14.85 8.66
N VAL A 144 11.66 -14.17 8.26
CA VAL A 144 11.63 -12.72 8.05
C VAL A 144 10.52 -12.08 8.84
N GLY A 145 10.69 -10.80 9.14
CA GLY A 145 9.66 -9.99 9.74
C GLY A 145 8.54 -9.73 8.74
N VAL A 146 7.31 -9.93 9.18
CA VAL A 146 6.11 -9.39 8.54
C VAL A 146 5.74 -8.06 9.19
N PRO A 147 5.29 -7.06 8.41
CA PRO A 147 4.76 -5.82 8.96
C PRO A 147 3.56 -6.02 9.88
N ARG A 148 3.61 -5.38 11.04
CA ARG A 148 2.58 -5.38 12.08
C ARG A 148 1.83 -4.06 12.16
N LYS A 149 2.40 -3.00 11.63
CA LYS A 149 1.77 -1.69 11.58
C LYS A 149 2.30 -0.94 10.37
N PHE A 150 1.47 -0.09 9.80
CA PHE A 150 1.94 0.88 8.82
C PHE A 150 1.15 2.19 8.90
N ARG A 151 1.77 3.26 8.41
CA ARG A 151 1.14 4.56 8.22
C ARG A 151 1.42 5.04 6.81
N ILE A 152 0.41 5.60 6.17
CA ILE A 152 0.52 6.21 4.85
C ILE A 152 0.42 7.70 5.01
N TRP A 153 1.44 8.39 4.53
CA TRP A 153 1.48 9.83 4.48
C TRP A 153 1.50 10.29 3.03
N GLY A 154 0.81 11.39 2.73
CA GLY A 154 1.02 12.16 1.52
C GLY A 154 1.84 13.40 1.85
N LEU A 155 2.78 13.75 0.99
CA LEU A 155 3.68 14.87 1.18
C LEU A 155 3.27 16.01 0.24
N LEU A 156 2.49 16.95 0.79
CA LEU A 156 1.99 18.11 0.06
C LEU A 156 3.04 19.21 -0.01
N PRO A 157 3.08 20.02 -1.07
CA PRO A 157 3.84 21.26 -1.02
C PRO A 157 3.31 22.16 0.12
N ALA A 158 4.20 22.73 0.94
CA ALA A 158 3.82 23.51 2.12
C ALA A 158 2.93 24.72 1.75
N PHE A 159 3.10 25.28 0.55
CA PHE A 159 2.25 26.37 0.08
C PHE A 159 0.80 25.95 -0.12
N ASP A 160 0.48 24.68 -0.36
CA ASP A 160 -0.91 24.21 -0.51
C ASP A 160 -1.60 23.91 0.82
N ARG A 161 -0.89 24.00 1.96
CA ARG A 161 -1.44 23.71 3.29
C ARG A 161 -2.70 24.53 3.61
N HIS A 162 -2.76 25.78 3.16
CA HIS A 162 -3.90 26.67 3.42
C HIS A 162 -5.18 26.26 2.68
N ARG A 163 -5.06 25.37 1.68
CA ARG A 163 -6.19 24.83 0.91
C ARG A 163 -6.76 23.56 1.52
N LEU A 164 -6.10 23.03 2.55
CA LEU A 164 -6.54 21.81 3.20
C LEU A 164 -7.85 22.05 3.96
N PRO A 165 -8.86 21.20 3.75
CA PRO A 165 -10.04 21.18 4.61
C PRO A 165 -9.63 21.01 6.08
N ALA A 166 -10.35 21.65 7.00
CA ALA A 166 -10.01 21.60 8.43
C ALA A 166 -9.93 20.16 8.97
N GLN A 167 -10.75 19.25 8.44
CA GLN A 167 -10.74 17.83 8.80
C GLN A 167 -9.44 17.09 8.42
N CYS A 168 -8.68 17.61 7.46
CA CYS A 168 -7.37 17.07 7.06
C CYS A 168 -6.24 17.51 7.99
N SER A 169 -6.44 18.59 8.75
CA SER A 169 -5.43 19.12 9.66
C SER A 169 -5.54 18.45 11.03
N ARG A 170 -5.16 17.16 11.12
CA ARG A 170 -4.97 16.51 12.42
C ARG A 170 -3.72 17.07 13.08
N ARG A 171 -3.89 17.75 14.23
CA ARG A 171 -2.78 18.34 15.00
C ARG A 171 -2.05 17.33 15.89
N ASP A 172 -2.68 16.20 16.19
CA ASP A 172 -2.22 15.28 17.24
C ASP A 172 -1.54 14.00 16.71
N VAL A 173 -1.21 13.96 15.42
CA VAL A 173 -0.49 12.81 14.85
C VAL A 173 0.97 13.21 14.66
N ASP A 174 1.83 12.63 15.50
CA ASP A 174 3.27 12.77 15.37
C ASP A 174 3.73 12.11 14.06
N PHE A 175 4.16 12.97 13.12
CA PHE A 175 4.95 12.55 11.99
C PHE A 175 6.31 12.05 12.48
N ALA A 176 6.88 11.04 11.81
CA ALA A 176 8.19 10.51 12.17
C ALA A 176 9.25 11.62 12.21
N SER A 177 9.67 11.98 13.44
CA SER A 177 10.54 13.12 13.69
C SER A 177 11.88 13.03 12.95
N HIS A 178 12.40 11.82 12.74
CA HIS A 178 13.63 11.59 11.99
C HIS A 178 13.50 11.83 10.48
N LEU A 179 12.27 11.90 9.94
CA LEU A 179 12.01 12.21 8.53
C LEU A 179 11.78 13.70 8.29
N VAL A 180 11.51 14.49 9.35
CA VAL A 180 11.29 15.94 9.24
C VAL A 180 12.46 16.65 8.54
N PRO A 181 13.74 16.39 8.85
CA PRO A 181 14.86 17.05 8.16
C PRO A 181 14.93 16.71 6.67
N LEU A 182 14.31 15.60 6.25
CA LEU A 182 14.32 15.14 4.86
C LEU A 182 13.16 15.72 4.06
N LEU A 183 12.17 16.36 4.70
CA LEU A 183 11.05 17.01 4.01
C LEU A 183 11.46 18.34 3.35
N ASP A 184 12.56 18.92 3.79
CA ASP A 184 13.18 20.07 3.16
C ASP A 184 14.19 19.57 2.11
N GLY A 185 13.95 19.82 0.83
CA GLY A 185 14.93 19.48 -0.21
C GLY A 185 14.74 18.15 -0.95
N ILE A 186 13.59 17.48 -0.82
CA ILE A 186 13.32 16.22 -1.54
C ILE A 186 13.52 16.43 -3.04
N GLY A 187 14.47 15.69 -3.65
CA GLY A 187 14.73 15.77 -5.09
C GLY A 187 15.36 17.10 -5.56
N GLY A 188 15.98 17.87 -4.65
CA GLY A 188 16.54 19.19 -4.99
C GLY A 188 15.49 20.30 -5.08
N GLU A 189 14.23 20.01 -4.75
CA GLU A 189 13.17 21.01 -4.66
C GLU A 189 13.34 21.83 -3.37
N THR A 190 13.37 23.15 -3.47
CA THR A 190 13.50 24.06 -2.31
C THR A 190 12.20 24.21 -1.53
N THR A 191 11.12 23.55 -1.95
CA THR A 191 9.81 23.67 -1.32
C THR A 191 9.65 22.66 -0.21
N ALA A 192 9.54 23.16 1.02
CA ALA A 192 9.17 22.35 2.18
C ALA A 192 7.89 21.55 1.89
N ARG A 193 7.84 20.31 2.36
CA ARG A 193 6.66 19.44 2.25
C ARG A 193 5.93 19.35 3.59
N TYR A 194 4.59 19.34 3.53
CA TYR A 194 3.70 19.16 4.66
C TYR A 194 3.16 17.72 4.68
N PRO A 195 3.42 16.93 5.74
CA PRO A 195 2.93 15.57 5.82
C PRO A 195 1.44 15.54 6.18
N LEU A 196 0.68 14.74 5.44
CA LEU A 196 -0.74 14.49 5.64
C LEU A 196 -0.97 13.00 5.86
N LEU A 197 -1.47 12.59 7.03
CA LEU A 197 -1.79 11.19 7.29
C LEU A 197 -3.03 10.78 6.48
N PHE A 198 -2.87 9.81 5.57
CA PHE A 198 -3.95 9.21 4.78
C PHE A 198 -4.54 7.98 5.42
N SER A 199 -3.75 7.21 6.17
CA SER A 199 -4.28 6.05 6.90
C SER A 199 -3.26 5.49 7.87
N GLU A 200 -3.77 4.74 8.85
CA GLU A 200 -2.99 3.97 9.81
C GLU A 200 -3.64 2.61 9.97
N TRP A 201 -2.82 1.57 9.99
CA TRP A 201 -3.27 0.22 10.29
C TRP A 201 -2.34 -0.40 11.31
N VAL A 202 -2.94 -1.18 12.20
CA VAL A 202 -2.23 -1.92 13.24
C VAL A 202 -2.82 -3.33 13.22
N ALA A 203 -1.95 -4.33 13.11
CA ALA A 203 -2.32 -5.72 13.30
C ALA A 203 -2.82 -5.89 14.75
N ASP A 204 -4.05 -6.36 14.91
CA ASP A 204 -4.62 -6.57 16.23
C ASP A 204 -3.82 -7.64 16.98
N THR A 205 -3.19 -7.23 18.10
CA THR A 205 -2.27 -8.06 18.88
C THR A 205 -2.94 -9.26 19.53
N LEU A 206 -4.27 -9.22 19.70
CA LEU A 206 -5.03 -10.25 20.41
C LEU A 206 -5.36 -11.48 19.56
N PHE A 207 -5.22 -11.40 18.23
CA PHE A 207 -5.53 -12.49 17.30
C PHE A 207 -4.33 -12.91 16.42
N SER A 208 -3.15 -12.32 16.66
CA SER A 208 -1.99 -12.40 15.78
C SER A 208 -1.39 -13.80 15.60
N GLU A 209 -1.64 -14.75 16.51
CA GLU A 209 -1.04 -16.08 16.39
C GLU A 209 -1.82 -16.99 15.42
N TYR A 210 -3.15 -16.81 15.30
CA TYR A 210 -4.01 -17.63 14.42
C TYR A 210 -4.47 -16.89 13.15
N VAL A 211 -4.59 -15.56 13.18
CA VAL A 211 -5.00 -14.74 12.01
C VAL A 211 -3.80 -14.32 11.15
N GLY A 212 -2.58 -14.54 11.66
CA GLY A 212 -1.33 -14.34 10.91
C GLY A 212 -1.22 -15.19 9.64
N GLU A 213 -2.02 -16.26 9.52
CA GLU A 213 -2.02 -17.10 8.32
C GLU A 213 -2.94 -16.58 7.20
N THR A 214 -4.08 -15.96 7.55
CA THR A 214 -5.07 -15.47 6.57
C THR A 214 -4.80 -14.06 6.07
N LEU A 215 -4.29 -13.14 6.91
CA LEU A 215 -3.96 -11.78 6.48
C LEU A 215 -2.62 -11.69 5.74
N ALA A 216 -1.67 -12.59 6.04
CA ALA A 216 -0.37 -12.60 5.39
C ALA A 216 -0.39 -13.22 3.98
N SER A 217 -1.51 -13.83 3.55
CA SER A 217 -1.58 -14.49 2.23
C SER A 217 -2.16 -13.61 1.11
N SER A 218 -2.87 -12.50 1.37
CA SER A 218 -3.58 -11.75 0.32
C SER A 218 -3.27 -10.25 0.24
N GLY A 219 -2.57 -9.71 1.25
CA GLY A 219 -2.28 -8.28 1.36
C GLY A 219 -3.34 -7.54 2.18
N THR A 220 -2.97 -6.39 2.72
CA THR A 220 -3.86 -5.58 3.55
C THR A 220 -4.28 -4.34 2.79
N THR A 221 -5.58 -4.21 2.51
CA THR A 221 -6.17 -3.02 1.90
C THR A 221 -6.54 -2.01 2.98
N ILE A 222 -6.16 -0.77 2.73
CA ILE A 222 -6.18 0.29 3.70
C ILE A 222 -7.18 1.33 3.20
N PRO A 223 -8.29 1.57 3.91
CA PRO A 223 -9.24 2.59 3.50
C PRO A 223 -8.56 3.96 3.57
N SER A 224 -8.80 4.78 2.56
CA SER A 224 -8.38 6.18 2.57
C SER A 224 -9.08 6.96 3.67
N THR A 225 -8.37 7.94 4.26
CA THR A 225 -8.98 8.94 5.12
C THR A 225 -10.06 9.73 4.40
N PRO A 226 -10.99 10.38 5.14
CA PRO A 226 -11.90 11.38 4.57
C PRO A 226 -11.18 12.59 3.95
N CYS A 227 -9.84 12.69 4.08
CA CYS A 227 -9.06 13.69 3.41
C CYS A 227 -8.78 13.28 1.96
N SER A 228 -9.48 13.90 1.02
CA SER A 228 -9.45 13.58 -0.40
C SER A 228 -8.62 14.63 -1.16
N VAL A 229 -7.36 14.80 -0.77
CA VAL A 229 -6.46 15.80 -1.36
C VAL A 229 -5.51 15.13 -2.35
N PRO A 230 -5.36 15.65 -3.58
CA PRO A 230 -4.44 15.07 -4.54
C PRO A 230 -2.99 15.28 -4.10
N VAL A 231 -2.19 14.21 -4.08
CA VAL A 231 -0.76 14.25 -3.75
C VAL A 231 0.03 13.41 -4.74
N ASP A 232 1.24 13.84 -5.08
CA ASP A 232 2.16 13.13 -5.99
C ASP A 232 3.19 12.28 -5.24
N THR A 233 3.36 12.53 -3.95
CA THR A 233 4.41 11.90 -3.16
C THR A 233 3.80 11.25 -1.93
N PHE A 234 4.02 9.95 -1.79
CA PHE A 234 3.60 9.15 -0.66
C PHE A 234 4.81 8.67 0.13
N LEU A 235 4.62 8.54 1.44
CA LEU A 235 5.58 7.93 2.34
C LEU A 235 4.86 6.86 3.14
N LEU A 236 5.32 5.62 2.99
CA LEU A 236 4.86 4.50 3.78
C LEU A 236 5.84 4.27 4.92
N GLU A 237 5.37 4.42 6.16
CA GLU A 237 6.10 3.96 7.34
C GLU A 237 5.65 2.55 7.70
N ILE A 238 6.60 1.66 7.96
CA ILE A 238 6.38 0.23 8.16
C ILE A 238 7.05 -0.19 9.46
N TRP A 239 6.28 -0.78 10.36
CA TRP A 239 6.81 -1.46 11.53
C TRP A 239 6.73 -2.96 11.29
N GLY A 240 7.89 -3.59 11.21
CA GLY A 240 8.09 -5.02 11.05
C GLY A 240 7.75 -5.84 12.29
N SER A 241 8.13 -7.11 12.23
CA SER A 241 8.08 -8.00 13.38
C SER A 241 9.11 -7.62 14.42
N GLY A 242 8.97 -8.15 15.64
CA GLY A 242 9.87 -7.89 16.76
C GLY A 242 11.36 -8.21 16.48
N PRO A 243 12.24 -7.94 17.47
CA PRO A 243 13.70 -7.91 17.29
C PRO A 243 14.34 -9.23 16.85
N ASP A 244 13.61 -10.35 16.90
CA ASP A 244 14.14 -11.68 16.55
C ASP A 244 14.24 -11.91 15.03
N ALA A 245 13.57 -11.08 14.22
CA ALA A 245 13.66 -11.15 12.77
C ALA A 245 14.85 -10.32 12.24
N PRO A 246 15.74 -10.88 11.39
CA PRO A 246 16.92 -10.17 10.90
C PRO A 246 16.59 -9.00 9.96
N PHE A 247 15.44 -9.06 9.29
CA PHE A 247 14.94 -8.02 8.39
C PHE A 247 13.44 -8.18 8.21
N THR A 248 12.79 -7.12 7.72
CA THR A 248 11.38 -7.13 7.32
C THR A 248 11.28 -7.14 5.80
N CYS A 249 10.27 -7.83 5.23
CA CYS A 249 10.10 -7.88 3.78
C CYS A 249 8.76 -7.33 3.28
N VAL A 250 8.82 -6.61 2.16
CA VAL A 250 7.66 -6.08 1.42
C VAL A 250 7.73 -6.56 -0.02
N ASN A 251 6.64 -7.12 -0.54
CA ASN A 251 6.63 -7.70 -1.88
C ASN A 251 6.14 -6.69 -2.91
N ARG A 252 4.97 -6.09 -2.63
CA ARG A 252 4.38 -5.12 -3.56
C ARG A 252 3.53 -4.09 -2.83
N LEU A 253 3.53 -2.88 -3.36
CA LEU A 253 2.69 -1.76 -2.95
C LEU A 253 1.75 -1.44 -4.11
N HIS A 254 0.45 -1.46 -3.85
CA HIS A 254 -0.57 -1.06 -4.81
C HIS A 254 -1.18 0.25 -4.33
N LEU A 255 -1.12 1.29 -5.16
CA LEU A 255 -1.79 2.56 -4.89
C LEU A 255 -2.87 2.75 -5.94
N VAL A 256 -4.12 2.84 -5.51
CA VAL A 256 -5.28 3.02 -6.38
C VAL A 256 -5.88 4.39 -6.12
N GLY A 257 -6.11 5.13 -7.19
CA GLY A 257 -6.69 6.48 -7.15
C GLY A 257 -7.11 6.96 -8.52
N PHE A 258 -7.33 8.26 -8.61
CA PHE A 258 -7.65 9.00 -9.83
C PHE A 258 -7.12 10.43 -9.78
#